data_AF-A0A3S0ZSM4-F1
#
_entry.id   AF-A0A3S0ZSM4-F1
#
_cell.length_a   1.000
_cell.length_b   1.000
_cell.length_c   1.000
_cell.angle_alpha   90.00
_cell.angle_beta   90.00
_cell.angle_gamma   90.00
#
_symmetry.space_group_name_H-M   'P 1'
#
loop_
_entity.id
_entity.type
_entity.pdbx_description
1 polymer ?
#
loop_
_entity_poly.entity_id
_entity_poly.type
_entity_poly.pdbx_seq_one_letter_code
_entity_poly.pdbx_strand_id
1 'polypeptide(L)'
;MANMGYSGSNYDRFVENTNSSTLHKMKETYWTTKQAVIKKLGKKEDEHVVASDSQLDAKLEVFKAIQRSSMELLRVIEKYQDRLCVVSQEENTMGRLLKAHSNKDKTRAGKMMAAVGKSESNSAQERLALHNPLRRLYQEVETFRYRAVSDTLVTINRMESARTEYRGALLWMKNVSEELNPDMYKQLEKFRKVQSQVRKTKTRFDKLKLDVMQKVDLLAASRCNMFSHVLANYQTMLLHYWDKTSRTMTAVADSFKGYQYYEFNMLR
;
A
#
# COMPACT_ATOMS: atom_id res chain seq x y z
N MET A 1 -24.33 -58.66 5.63
CA MET A 1 -23.13 -58.81 6.49
C MET A 1 -22.38 -57.49 6.47
N ALA A 2 -22.43 -56.77 7.58
CA ALA A 2 -21.73 -55.50 7.76
C ALA A 2 -20.25 -55.78 8.03
N ASN A 3 -19.34 -55.05 7.39
CA ASN A 3 -17.95 -54.98 7.79
C ASN A 3 -17.55 -53.51 7.93
N MET A 4 -17.79 -52.96 9.13
CA MET A 4 -17.31 -51.65 9.53
C MET A 4 -15.80 -51.76 9.82
N GLY A 5 -14.97 -51.18 8.96
CA GLY A 5 -13.54 -50.99 9.21
C GLY A 5 -13.31 -49.91 10.26
N TYR A 6 -13.40 -50.28 11.54
CA TYR A 6 -13.09 -49.42 12.68
C TYR A 6 -11.61 -49.57 13.06
N SER A 7 -10.69 -48.91 12.35
CA SER A 7 -9.33 -48.71 12.87
C SER A 7 -8.63 -47.57 12.12
N GLY A 8 -8.64 -46.38 12.70
CA GLY A 8 -7.88 -45.24 12.17
C GLY A 8 -8.02 -43.98 13.04
N SER A 9 -9.25 -43.62 13.41
CA SER A 9 -9.48 -42.35 14.12
C SER A 9 -9.09 -42.37 15.61
N ASN A 10 -9.22 -43.50 16.30
CA ASN A 10 -8.96 -43.57 17.75
C ASN A 10 -7.46 -43.73 18.09
N TYR A 11 -6.69 -44.36 17.21
CA TYR A 11 -5.25 -44.53 17.40
C TYR A 11 -4.48 -43.23 17.11
N ASP A 12 -4.86 -42.50 16.07
CA ASP A 12 -4.28 -41.18 15.73
C ASP A 12 -4.45 -40.19 16.91
N ARG A 13 -5.60 -40.22 17.60
CA ARG A 13 -5.86 -39.42 18.81
C ARG A 13 -4.97 -39.83 20.00
N PHE A 14 -4.62 -41.12 20.11
CA PHE A 14 -3.75 -41.63 21.17
C PHE A 14 -2.27 -41.29 20.93
N VAL A 15 -1.84 -41.25 19.67
CA VAL A 15 -0.50 -40.81 19.24
C VAL A 15 -0.33 -39.29 19.43
N GLU A 16 -1.38 -38.50 19.23
CA GLU A 16 -1.40 -37.06 19.59
C GLU A 16 -1.19 -36.85 21.11
N ASN A 17 -1.67 -37.76 21.95
CA ASN A 17 -1.73 -37.60 23.40
C ASN A 17 -0.48 -38.15 24.13
N THR A 18 0.39 -38.90 23.44
CA THR A 18 1.56 -39.54 24.06
C THR A 18 2.88 -38.90 23.60
N ASN A 19 3.32 -37.92 24.38
CA ASN A 19 4.70 -37.42 24.46
C ASN A 19 5.33 -36.89 23.16
N SER A 20 5.19 -35.58 22.95
CA SER A 20 6.16 -34.77 22.22
C SER A 20 7.54 -34.84 22.91
N SER A 21 8.32 -35.88 22.62
CA SER A 21 9.73 -35.97 23.02
C SER A 21 10.48 -34.70 22.61
N THR A 22 11.37 -34.17 23.46
CA THR A 22 12.26 -33.03 23.14
C THR A 22 12.98 -33.23 21.80
N LEU A 23 13.30 -34.48 21.47
CA LEU A 23 13.90 -34.87 20.18
C LEU A 23 12.96 -34.62 18.98
N HIS A 24 11.65 -34.80 19.15
CA HIS A 24 10.67 -34.54 18.09
C HIS A 24 10.57 -33.04 17.81
N LYS A 25 10.45 -32.21 18.85
CA LYS A 25 10.47 -30.74 18.73
C LYS A 25 11.77 -30.24 18.11
N MET A 26 12.92 -30.81 18.50
CA MET A 26 14.22 -30.47 17.91
C MET A 26 14.26 -30.77 16.41
N LYS A 27 13.70 -31.91 15.97
CA LYS A 27 13.59 -32.26 14.55
C LYS A 27 12.63 -31.32 13.81
N GLU A 28 11.48 -31.01 14.38
CA GLU A 28 10.53 -30.02 13.82
C GLU A 28 11.22 -28.66 13.58
N THR A 29 11.93 -28.14 14.59
CA THR A 29 12.71 -26.90 14.47
C THR A 29 13.80 -27.00 13.42
N TYR A 30 14.52 -28.13 13.37
CA TYR A 30 15.55 -28.37 12.35
C TYR A 30 14.98 -28.26 10.93
N TRP A 31 13.88 -28.96 10.63
CA TRP A 31 13.30 -28.98 9.30
C TRP A 31 12.68 -27.65 8.90
N THR A 32 12.04 -26.96 9.85
CA THR A 32 11.53 -25.60 9.64
C THR A 32 12.67 -24.63 9.32
N THR A 33 13.78 -24.72 10.07
CA THR A 33 14.97 -23.89 9.85
C THR A 33 15.63 -24.21 8.51
N LYS A 34 15.75 -25.49 8.17
CA LYS A 34 16.27 -25.95 6.87
C LYS A 34 15.45 -25.38 5.73
N GLN A 35 14.11 -25.41 5.83
CA GLN A 35 13.22 -24.83 4.85
C GLN A 35 13.39 -23.31 4.72
N ALA A 36 13.52 -22.60 5.85
CA ALA A 36 13.78 -21.16 5.85
C ALA A 36 15.10 -20.81 5.14
N VAL A 37 16.15 -21.62 5.33
CA VAL A 37 17.45 -21.47 4.66
C VAL A 37 17.34 -21.76 3.16
N ILE A 38 16.62 -22.81 2.75
CA ILE A 38 16.37 -23.13 1.33
C ILE A 38 15.72 -21.94 0.62
N LYS A 39 14.65 -21.39 1.21
CA LYS A 39 13.95 -20.20 0.69
C LYS A 39 14.87 -18.99 0.58
N LYS A 40 15.66 -18.71 1.63
CA LYS A 40 16.56 -17.54 1.67
C LYS A 40 17.73 -17.64 0.69
N LEU A 41 18.22 -18.86 0.42
CA LEU A 41 19.30 -19.12 -0.54
C LEU A 41 18.79 -19.29 -1.98
N GLY A 42 17.48 -19.23 -2.23
CA GLY A 42 16.91 -19.42 -3.56
C GLY A 42 17.13 -20.81 -4.14
N LYS A 43 17.28 -21.83 -3.28
CA LYS A 43 17.42 -23.23 -3.73
C LYS A 43 16.09 -23.74 -4.27
N LYS A 44 16.14 -24.67 -5.23
CA LYS A 44 14.96 -25.27 -5.86
C LYS A 44 14.07 -25.95 -4.81
N GLU A 45 12.79 -25.58 -4.78
CA GLU A 45 11.75 -26.19 -3.96
C GLU A 45 10.88 -27.13 -4.80
N ASP A 46 10.01 -27.90 -4.16
CA ASP A 46 9.05 -28.76 -4.85
C ASP A 46 8.08 -27.92 -5.72
N GLU A 47 8.05 -28.23 -7.01
CA GLU A 47 7.32 -27.45 -8.02
C GLU A 47 5.80 -27.47 -7.78
N HIS A 48 5.24 -28.60 -7.30
CA HIS A 48 3.81 -28.71 -7.02
C HIS A 48 3.43 -27.91 -5.78
N VAL A 49 4.28 -27.92 -4.75
CA VAL A 49 4.08 -27.10 -3.55
C VAL A 49 4.12 -25.61 -3.92
N VAL A 50 5.07 -25.19 -4.75
CA VAL A 50 5.15 -23.80 -5.23
C VAL A 50 3.94 -23.44 -6.09
N ALA A 51 3.52 -24.31 -7.01
CA ALA A 51 2.36 -24.06 -7.88
C ALA A 51 1.05 -23.93 -7.07
N SER A 52 0.87 -24.74 -6.02
CA SER A 52 -0.30 -24.68 -5.13
C SER A 52 -0.46 -23.35 -4.37
N ASP A 53 0.61 -22.58 -4.33
CA ASP A 53 0.78 -21.36 -3.58
C ASP A 53 0.54 -20.08 -4.40
N SER A 54 0.39 -20.24 -5.73
CA SER A 54 0.22 -19.16 -6.72
C SER A 54 -0.88 -18.15 -6.37
N GLN A 55 -2.06 -18.60 -5.93
CA GLN A 55 -3.17 -17.69 -5.58
C GLN A 55 -2.83 -16.81 -4.36
N LEU A 56 -2.14 -17.38 -3.37
CA LEU A 56 -1.69 -16.64 -2.20
C LEU A 56 -0.60 -15.64 -2.59
N ASP A 57 0.36 -16.05 -3.41
CA ASP A 57 1.45 -15.18 -3.87
C ASP A 57 0.94 -13.98 -4.67
N ALA A 58 -0.02 -14.21 -5.58
CA ALA A 58 -0.69 -13.12 -6.30
C ALA A 58 -1.36 -12.13 -5.33
N LYS A 59 -1.98 -12.62 -4.26
CA LYS A 59 -2.60 -11.77 -3.24
C LYS A 59 -1.56 -10.98 -2.43
N LEU A 60 -0.40 -11.57 -2.13
CA LEU A 60 0.71 -10.88 -1.46
C LEU A 60 1.29 -9.76 -2.33
N GLU A 61 1.32 -9.93 -3.65
CA GLU A 61 1.73 -8.85 -4.56
C GLU A 61 0.74 -7.67 -4.56
N VAL A 62 -0.57 -7.94 -4.46
CA VAL A 62 -1.57 -6.87 -4.27
C VAL A 62 -1.30 -6.09 -2.98
N PHE A 63 -1.03 -6.78 -1.87
CA PHE A 63 -0.67 -6.14 -0.61
C PHE A 63 0.59 -5.27 -0.75
N LYS A 64 1.66 -5.78 -1.37
CA LYS A 64 2.91 -5.04 -1.58
C LYS A 64 2.68 -3.80 -2.45
N ALA A 65 1.86 -3.92 -3.50
CA ALA A 65 1.49 -2.79 -4.35
C ALA A 65 0.74 -1.71 -3.55
N ILE A 66 -0.21 -2.10 -2.69
CA ILE A 66 -0.92 -1.18 -1.78
C ILE A 66 0.05 -0.49 -0.83
N GLN A 67 0.91 -1.24 -0.16
CA GLN A 67 1.88 -0.71 0.80
C GLN A 67 2.84 0.31 0.14
N ARG A 68 3.40 -0.05 -1.03
CA ARG A 68 4.36 0.78 -1.77
C ARG A 68 3.71 2.06 -2.27
N SER A 69 2.62 1.94 -3.02
CA SER A 69 1.95 3.09 -3.62
C SER A 69 1.39 4.06 -2.58
N SER A 70 0.98 3.58 -1.39
CA SER A 70 0.58 4.48 -0.30
C SER A 70 1.76 5.26 0.29
N MET A 71 2.97 4.69 0.36
CA MET A 71 4.17 5.43 0.78
C MET A 71 4.58 6.47 -0.25
N GLU A 72 4.58 6.08 -1.53
CA GLU A 72 4.88 6.98 -2.64
C GLU A 72 3.90 8.15 -2.68
N LEU A 73 2.62 7.89 -2.47
CA LEU A 73 1.60 8.94 -2.43
C LEU A 73 1.87 9.98 -1.33
N LEU A 74 2.29 9.58 -0.12
CA LEU A 74 2.65 10.53 0.93
C LEU A 74 3.78 11.46 0.49
N ARG A 75 4.84 10.91 -0.11
CA ARG A 75 5.97 11.69 -0.62
C ARG A 75 5.54 12.66 -1.73
N VAL A 76 4.62 12.22 -2.59
CA VAL A 76 4.07 13.08 -3.66
C VAL A 76 3.24 14.22 -3.06
N ILE A 77 2.39 13.94 -2.07
CA ILE A 77 1.56 14.97 -1.42
C ILE A 77 2.43 15.99 -0.67
N GLU A 78 3.45 15.54 0.04
CA GLU A 78 4.41 16.41 0.73
C GLU A 78 5.12 17.34 -0.25
N LYS A 79 5.77 16.76 -1.27
CA LYS A 79 6.45 17.53 -2.33
C LYS A 79 5.50 18.48 -3.04
N TYR A 80 4.26 18.06 -3.31
CA TYR A 80 3.28 18.90 -3.98
C TYR A 80 2.88 20.11 -3.13
N GLN A 81 2.66 19.92 -1.83
CA GLN A 81 2.38 21.03 -0.91
C GLN A 81 3.54 22.04 -0.87
N ASP A 82 4.80 21.58 -0.80
CA ASP A 82 5.94 22.49 -0.84
C ASP A 82 5.98 23.32 -2.12
N ARG A 83 5.73 22.68 -3.26
CA ARG A 83 5.70 23.36 -4.56
C ARG A 83 4.55 24.35 -4.67
N LEU A 84 3.37 24.02 -4.14
CA LEU A 84 2.25 24.96 -4.06
C LEU A 84 2.59 26.20 -3.26
N CYS A 85 3.27 26.03 -2.12
CA CYS A 85 3.71 27.14 -1.28
C CYS A 85 4.69 28.05 -2.04
N VAL A 86 5.74 27.47 -2.64
CA VAL A 86 6.74 28.23 -3.40
C VAL A 86 6.11 28.99 -4.56
N VAL A 87 5.30 28.34 -5.40
CA VAL A 87 4.64 29.01 -6.53
C VAL A 87 3.74 30.15 -6.06
N SER A 88 3.01 29.96 -4.97
CA SER A 88 2.14 31.01 -4.43
C SER A 88 2.94 32.18 -3.85
N GLN A 89 4.11 31.94 -3.27
CA GLN A 89 5.00 33.00 -2.80
C GLN A 89 5.58 33.82 -3.96
N GLU A 90 6.02 33.16 -5.02
CA GLU A 90 6.55 33.83 -6.22
C GLU A 90 5.48 34.65 -6.93
N GLU A 91 4.29 34.07 -7.15
CA GLU A 91 3.16 34.77 -7.76
C GLU A 91 2.71 35.98 -6.93
N ASN A 92 2.65 35.85 -5.60
CA ASN A 92 2.30 36.98 -4.74
C ASN A 92 3.39 38.07 -4.75
N THR A 93 4.66 37.68 -4.93
CA THR A 93 5.76 38.64 -5.09
C THR A 93 5.65 39.38 -6.42
N MET A 94 5.31 38.70 -7.50
CA MET A 94 4.98 39.31 -8.79
C MET A 94 3.77 40.26 -8.67
N GLY A 95 2.72 39.85 -7.97
CA GLY A 95 1.54 40.68 -7.72
C GLY A 95 1.88 42.00 -7.00
N ARG A 96 2.72 41.93 -5.95
CA ARG A 96 3.24 43.10 -5.24
C ARG A 96 4.13 43.98 -6.11
N LEU A 97 4.98 43.39 -6.95
CA LEU A 97 5.84 44.13 -7.88
C LEU A 97 4.99 44.94 -8.86
N LEU A 98 4.02 44.30 -9.53
CA LEU A 98 3.10 44.98 -10.45
C LEU A 98 2.34 46.10 -9.76
N LYS A 99 1.88 45.87 -8.52
CA LYS A 99 1.21 46.90 -7.73
C LYS A 99 2.15 48.09 -7.43
N ALA A 100 3.41 47.85 -7.08
CA ALA A 100 4.38 48.91 -6.84
C ALA A 100 4.65 49.76 -8.08
N HIS A 101 4.80 49.14 -9.26
CA HIS A 101 4.98 49.85 -10.53
C HIS A 101 3.73 50.60 -10.96
N SER A 102 2.53 50.05 -10.72
CA SER A 102 1.26 50.74 -10.99
C SER A 102 1.10 52.06 -10.25
N ASN A 103 1.74 52.23 -9.10
CA ASN A 103 1.68 53.48 -8.34
C ASN A 103 2.50 54.59 -9.00
N LYS A 104 3.55 54.21 -9.75
CA LYS A 104 4.46 55.13 -10.47
C LYS A 104 3.91 55.49 -11.85
N ASP A 105 3.35 54.53 -12.56
CA ASP A 105 2.80 54.71 -13.91
C ASP A 105 1.33 55.16 -13.85
N LYS A 106 1.03 56.39 -14.32
CA LYS A 106 -0.33 56.95 -14.32
C LYS A 106 -1.11 56.65 -15.61
N THR A 107 -0.49 55.98 -16.58
CA THR A 107 -1.11 55.62 -17.85
C THR A 107 -2.08 54.44 -17.68
N ARG A 108 -2.72 54.01 -18.79
CA ARG A 108 -3.54 52.80 -18.81
C ARG A 108 -2.71 51.54 -18.52
N ALA A 109 -1.41 51.53 -18.82
CA ALA A 109 -0.51 50.44 -18.46
C ALA A 109 -0.37 50.32 -16.93
N GLY A 110 -0.26 51.43 -16.20
CA GLY A 110 -0.30 51.43 -14.73
C GLY A 110 -1.60 50.84 -14.17
N LYS A 111 -2.75 51.22 -14.71
CA LYS A 111 -4.05 50.62 -14.33
C LYS A 111 -4.10 49.12 -14.59
N MET A 112 -3.53 48.66 -15.71
CA MET A 112 -3.40 47.24 -16.05
C MET A 112 -2.51 46.49 -15.05
N MET A 113 -1.34 47.04 -14.72
CA MET A 113 -0.45 46.46 -13.71
C MET A 113 -1.14 46.36 -12.34
N ALA A 114 -1.92 47.37 -11.93
CA ALA A 114 -2.67 47.31 -10.68
C ALA A 114 -3.71 46.19 -10.66
N ALA A 115 -4.45 46.01 -11.77
CA ALA A 115 -5.48 45.01 -11.90
C ALA A 115 -4.89 43.59 -11.93
N VAL A 116 -3.89 43.36 -12.78
CA VAL A 116 -3.17 42.09 -12.86
C VAL A 116 -2.52 41.77 -11.51
N GLY A 117 -1.79 42.73 -10.92
CA GLY A 117 -1.11 42.51 -9.64
C GLY A 117 -2.05 42.11 -8.50
N LYS A 118 -3.26 42.70 -8.44
CA LYS A 118 -4.29 42.29 -7.49
C LYS A 118 -4.81 40.88 -7.77
N SER A 119 -5.05 40.53 -9.04
CA SER A 119 -5.52 39.20 -9.43
C SER A 119 -4.50 38.10 -9.14
N GLU A 120 -3.21 38.34 -9.40
CA GLU A 120 -2.11 37.41 -9.10
C GLU A 120 -1.98 37.18 -7.58
N SER A 121 -1.99 38.24 -6.76
CA SER A 121 -1.97 38.10 -5.30
C SER A 121 -3.18 37.33 -4.76
N ASN A 122 -4.38 37.57 -5.31
CA ASN A 122 -5.58 36.84 -4.93
C ASN A 122 -5.49 35.36 -5.35
N SER A 123 -5.07 35.06 -6.57
CA SER A 123 -4.86 33.70 -7.07
C SER A 123 -3.88 32.93 -6.18
N ALA A 124 -2.77 33.55 -5.79
CA ALA A 124 -1.82 32.96 -4.85
C ALA A 124 -2.47 32.58 -3.50
N GLN A 125 -3.28 33.48 -2.93
CA GLN A 125 -3.97 33.21 -1.66
C GLN A 125 -5.01 32.09 -1.77
N GLU A 126 -5.80 32.07 -2.85
CA GLU A 126 -6.77 31.01 -3.12
C GLU A 126 -6.10 29.66 -3.34
N ARG A 127 -4.93 29.63 -4.02
CA ARG A 127 -4.16 28.39 -4.17
C ARG A 127 -3.69 27.84 -2.83
N LEU A 128 -3.27 28.70 -1.90
CA LEU A 128 -2.85 28.27 -0.56
C LEU A 128 -4.00 27.62 0.23
N ALA A 129 -5.27 27.92 -0.09
CA ALA A 129 -6.40 27.23 0.53
C ALA A 129 -6.44 25.72 0.21
N LEU A 130 -5.77 25.27 -0.86
CA LEU A 130 -5.61 23.85 -1.21
C LEU A 130 -4.74 23.08 -0.21
N HIS A 131 -3.96 23.76 0.65
CA HIS A 131 -3.20 23.07 1.69
C HIS A 131 -4.10 22.30 2.67
N ASN A 132 -5.28 22.83 2.99
CA ASN A 132 -6.19 22.20 3.94
C ASN A 132 -6.66 20.80 3.47
N PRO A 133 -7.24 20.65 2.26
CA PRO A 133 -7.63 19.32 1.77
C PRO A 133 -6.43 18.41 1.50
N LEU A 134 -5.27 18.95 1.10
CA LEU A 134 -4.06 18.15 0.90
C LEU A 134 -3.47 17.61 2.20
N ARG A 135 -3.45 18.42 3.26
CA ARG A 135 -3.05 17.98 4.60
C ARG A 135 -3.98 16.88 5.10
N ARG A 136 -5.29 17.04 4.87
CA ARG A 136 -6.27 15.99 5.23
C ARG A 136 -6.02 14.69 4.47
N LEU A 137 -5.75 14.77 3.17
CA LEU A 137 -5.36 13.63 2.35
C LEU A 137 -4.10 12.94 2.89
N TYR A 138 -3.07 13.71 3.22
CA TYR A 138 -1.85 13.18 3.82
C TYR A 138 -2.14 12.39 5.10
N GLN A 139 -2.86 13.00 6.05
CA GLN A 139 -3.17 12.40 7.34
C GLN A 139 -3.97 11.09 7.23
N GLU A 140 -4.91 11.03 6.28
CA GLU A 140 -5.73 9.84 6.03
C GLU A 140 -4.88 8.70 5.45
N VAL A 141 -4.05 8.99 4.44
CA VAL A 141 -3.12 8.00 3.87
C VAL A 141 -2.11 7.52 4.92
N GLU A 142 -1.61 8.43 5.74
CA GLU A 142 -0.69 8.12 6.83
C GLU A 142 -1.34 7.19 7.86
N THR A 143 -2.55 7.51 8.32
CA THR A 143 -3.31 6.69 9.26
C THR A 143 -3.61 5.31 8.66
N PHE A 144 -4.05 5.24 7.41
CA PHE A 144 -4.28 3.98 6.69
C PHE A 144 -3.03 3.09 6.68
N ARG A 145 -1.84 3.68 6.43
CA ARG A 145 -0.58 2.93 6.47
C ARG A 145 -0.23 2.43 7.87
N TYR A 146 -0.22 3.32 8.86
CA TYR A 146 0.21 2.93 10.20
C TYR A 146 -0.75 1.97 10.88
N ARG A 147 -2.05 2.03 10.56
CA ARG A 147 -3.08 1.17 11.15
C ARG A 147 -3.38 -0.04 10.28
N ALA A 148 -4.00 0.15 9.12
CA ALA A 148 -4.56 -0.94 8.32
C ALA A 148 -3.47 -1.77 7.62
N VAL A 149 -2.47 -1.11 7.02
CA VAL A 149 -1.37 -1.82 6.34
C VAL A 149 -0.50 -2.57 7.34
N SER A 150 -0.15 -1.95 8.47
CA SER A 150 0.62 -2.60 9.54
C SER A 150 -0.10 -3.80 10.15
N ASP A 151 -1.41 -3.70 10.44
CA ASP A 151 -2.20 -4.82 10.95
C ASP A 151 -2.24 -5.99 9.96
N THR A 152 -2.44 -5.69 8.67
CA THR A 152 -2.43 -6.73 7.62
C THR A 152 -1.05 -7.39 7.51
N LEU A 153 0.03 -6.61 7.63
CA LEU A 153 1.40 -7.12 7.61
C LEU A 153 1.67 -8.10 8.75
N VAL A 154 1.15 -7.85 9.95
CA VAL A 154 1.28 -8.78 11.09
C VAL A 154 0.65 -10.14 10.77
N THR A 155 -0.54 -10.14 10.16
CA THR A 155 -1.21 -11.39 9.75
C THR A 155 -0.44 -12.09 8.63
N ILE A 156 0.08 -11.36 7.64
CA ILE A 156 0.94 -11.90 6.57
C ILE A 156 2.19 -12.56 7.16
N ASN A 157 2.87 -11.92 8.11
CA ASN A 157 4.07 -12.48 8.73
C ASN A 157 3.78 -13.79 9.49
N ARG A 158 2.64 -13.86 10.19
CA ARG A 158 2.19 -15.10 10.86
C ARG A 158 1.91 -16.22 9.85
N MET A 159 1.28 -15.86 8.73
CA MET A 159 0.99 -16.77 7.63
C MET A 159 2.27 -17.29 6.96
N GLU A 160 3.23 -16.41 6.64
CA GLU A 160 4.53 -16.79 6.04
C GLU A 160 5.34 -17.73 6.95
N SER A 161 5.30 -17.50 8.26
CA SER A 161 5.87 -18.43 9.24
C SER A 161 5.17 -19.79 9.20
N ALA A 162 3.84 -19.83 9.21
CA ALA A 162 3.08 -21.08 9.11
C ALA A 162 3.30 -21.83 7.79
N ARG A 163 3.46 -21.10 6.68
CA ARG A 163 3.84 -21.65 5.37
C ARG A 163 5.21 -22.33 5.43
N THR A 164 6.17 -21.67 6.06
CA THR A 164 7.54 -22.20 6.22
C THR A 164 7.55 -23.44 7.10
N GLU A 165 6.80 -23.44 8.21
CA GLU A 165 6.61 -24.62 9.07
C GLU A 165 5.99 -25.80 8.29
N TYR A 166 4.90 -25.56 7.55
CA TYR A 166 4.24 -26.57 6.74
C TYR A 166 5.16 -27.16 5.67
N ARG A 167 5.86 -26.32 4.91
CA ARG A 167 6.84 -26.78 3.90
C ARG A 167 8.02 -27.53 4.54
N GLY A 168 8.46 -27.12 5.74
CA GLY A 168 9.45 -27.86 6.52
C GLY A 168 8.96 -29.25 6.91
N ALA A 169 7.70 -29.38 7.33
CA ALA A 169 7.08 -30.67 7.64
C ALA A 169 6.95 -31.57 6.39
N LEU A 170 6.61 -31.02 5.22
CA LEU A 170 6.60 -31.76 3.95
C LEU A 170 7.99 -32.27 3.57
N LEU A 171 9.01 -31.43 3.71
CA LEU A 171 10.39 -31.81 3.45
C LEU A 171 10.85 -32.94 4.39
N TRP A 172 10.45 -32.87 5.67
CA TRP A 172 10.68 -33.94 6.62
C TRP A 172 9.97 -35.24 6.21
N MET A 173 8.69 -35.15 5.83
CA MET A 173 7.89 -36.30 5.39
C MET A 173 8.51 -36.98 4.17
N LYS A 174 8.99 -36.20 3.21
CA LYS A 174 9.70 -36.70 2.03
C LYS A 174 10.95 -37.51 2.42
N ASN A 175 11.82 -36.94 3.26
CA ASN A 175 13.04 -37.63 3.70
C ASN A 175 12.72 -38.93 4.47
N VAL A 176 11.70 -38.93 5.34
CA VAL A 176 11.32 -40.16 6.05
C VAL A 176 10.69 -41.19 5.13
N SER A 177 9.99 -40.77 4.07
CA SER A 177 9.39 -41.67 3.08
C SER A 177 10.44 -42.35 2.19
N GLU A 178 11.53 -41.66 1.84
CA GLU A 178 12.62 -42.20 1.03
C GLU A 178 13.42 -43.29 1.79
N GLU A 179 13.47 -43.19 3.12
CA GLU A 179 14.16 -44.14 4.01
C GLU A 179 13.24 -45.24 4.56
N LEU A 180 11.97 -45.32 4.12
CA LEU A 180 10.94 -46.16 4.73
C LEU A 180 11.02 -47.61 4.24
N ASN A 181 11.32 -48.53 5.15
CA ASN A 181 11.09 -49.97 5.00
C ASN A 181 9.78 -50.36 5.73
N PRO A 182 8.72 -50.80 5.00
CA PRO A 182 7.42 -51.16 5.57
C PRO A 182 7.49 -52.28 6.62
N ASP A 183 8.49 -53.16 6.54
CA ASP A 183 8.65 -54.31 7.43
C ASP A 183 9.27 -53.91 8.78
N MET A 184 9.74 -52.66 8.91
CA MET A 184 10.30 -52.10 10.13
C MET A 184 9.28 -51.24 10.87
N TYR A 185 8.58 -51.84 11.84
CA TYR A 185 7.53 -51.19 12.65
C TYR A 185 7.94 -49.80 13.23
N LYS A 186 9.20 -49.65 13.67
CA LYS A 186 9.71 -48.37 14.20
C LYS A 186 9.76 -47.24 13.15
N GLN A 187 10.02 -47.56 11.88
CA GLN A 187 10.06 -46.58 10.80
C GLN A 187 8.64 -46.16 10.40
N LEU A 188 7.70 -47.11 10.38
CA LEU A 188 6.29 -46.83 10.15
C LEU A 188 5.72 -45.88 11.22
N GLU A 189 6.06 -46.10 12.49
CA GLU A 189 5.65 -45.22 13.59
C GLU A 189 6.25 -43.81 13.47
N LYS A 190 7.52 -43.70 13.04
CA LYS A 190 8.16 -42.41 12.73
C LYS A 190 7.42 -41.69 11.59
N PHE A 191 7.08 -42.41 10.52
CA PHE A 191 6.35 -41.86 9.38
C PHE A 191 4.97 -41.33 9.80
N ARG A 192 4.19 -42.09 10.58
CA ARG A 192 2.87 -41.66 11.10
C ARG A 192 2.96 -40.39 11.92
N LYS A 193 3.98 -40.25 12.78
CA LYS A 193 4.20 -39.03 13.57
C LYS A 193 4.47 -37.81 12.70
N VAL A 194 5.32 -37.95 11.68
CA VAL A 194 5.59 -36.85 10.73
C VAL A 194 4.35 -36.53 9.88
N GLN A 195 3.59 -37.54 9.46
CA GLN A 195 2.33 -37.35 8.74
C GLN A 195 1.31 -36.56 9.57
N SER A 196 1.17 -36.87 10.87
CA SER A 196 0.32 -36.10 11.79
C SER A 196 0.78 -34.63 11.88
N GLN A 197 2.09 -34.38 11.99
CA GLN A 197 2.65 -33.03 12.00
C GLN A 197 2.38 -32.26 10.69
N VAL A 198 2.45 -32.92 9.54
CA VAL A 198 2.09 -32.33 8.23
C VAL A 198 0.61 -31.92 8.21
N ARG A 199 -0.30 -32.79 8.69
CA ARG A 199 -1.74 -32.46 8.77
C ARG A 199 -1.97 -31.25 9.68
N LYS A 200 -1.35 -31.24 10.86
CA LYS A 200 -1.47 -30.15 11.84
C LYS A 200 -0.98 -28.80 11.29
N THR A 201 0.22 -28.78 10.72
CA THR A 201 0.81 -27.56 10.15
C THR A 201 0.05 -27.07 8.93
N LYS A 202 -0.46 -27.99 8.08
CA LYS A 202 -1.33 -27.66 6.95
C LYS A 202 -2.60 -26.94 7.39
N THR A 203 -3.33 -27.50 8.36
CA THR A 203 -4.57 -26.87 8.88
C THR A 203 -4.32 -25.46 9.40
N ARG A 204 -3.21 -25.25 10.12
CA ARG A 204 -2.81 -23.92 10.59
C ARG A 204 -2.47 -22.97 9.44
N PHE A 205 -1.74 -23.44 8.43
CA PHE A 205 -1.40 -22.67 7.25
C PHE A 205 -2.65 -22.28 6.43
N ASP A 206 -3.53 -23.24 6.15
CA ASP A 206 -4.75 -23.01 5.35
C ASP A 206 -5.67 -21.98 6.01
N LYS A 207 -5.81 -22.02 7.34
CA LYS A 207 -6.53 -20.99 8.10
C LYS A 207 -5.92 -19.60 7.91
N LEU A 208 -4.61 -19.47 8.13
CA LEU A 208 -3.92 -18.19 8.00
C LEU A 208 -3.87 -17.69 6.56
N LYS A 209 -3.83 -18.58 5.57
CA LYS A 209 -3.95 -18.27 4.15
C LYS A 209 -5.30 -17.59 3.87
N LEU A 210 -6.40 -18.15 4.37
CA LEU A 210 -7.73 -17.55 4.24
C LEU A 210 -7.81 -16.19 4.94
N ASP A 211 -7.29 -16.09 6.16
CA ASP A 211 -7.27 -14.83 6.93
C ASP A 211 -6.52 -13.73 6.16
N VAL A 212 -5.36 -14.04 5.57
CA VAL A 212 -4.60 -13.09 4.73
C VAL A 212 -5.40 -12.70 3.49
N MET A 213 -6.01 -13.65 2.79
CA MET A 213 -6.78 -13.34 1.58
C MET A 213 -7.88 -12.34 1.87
N GLN A 214 -8.67 -12.59 2.91
CA GLN A 214 -9.78 -11.72 3.31
C GLN A 214 -9.29 -10.36 3.80
N LYS A 215 -8.23 -10.31 4.62
CA LYS A 215 -7.66 -9.04 5.09
C LYS A 215 -7.14 -8.17 3.96
N VAL A 216 -6.47 -8.75 2.96
CA VAL A 216 -5.97 -7.98 1.80
C VAL A 216 -7.13 -7.44 0.97
N ASP A 217 -8.21 -8.20 0.79
CA ASP A 217 -9.40 -7.71 0.07
C ASP A 217 -10.09 -6.57 0.84
N LEU A 218 -10.24 -6.69 2.15
CA LEU A 218 -10.74 -5.62 3.01
C LEU A 218 -9.83 -4.38 3.00
N LEU A 219 -8.51 -4.58 2.99
CA LEU A 219 -7.52 -3.50 2.91
C LEU A 219 -7.66 -2.72 1.59
N ALA A 220 -7.85 -3.43 0.46
CA ALA A 220 -8.08 -2.82 -0.84
C ALA A 220 -9.39 -2.02 -0.85
N ALA A 221 -10.49 -2.59 -0.35
CA ALA A 221 -11.77 -1.91 -0.25
C ALA A 221 -11.72 -0.67 0.65
N SER A 222 -11.08 -0.79 1.82
CA SER A 222 -10.87 0.32 2.77
C SER A 222 -10.10 1.47 2.12
N ARG A 223 -9.06 1.17 1.34
CA ARG A 223 -8.28 2.17 0.61
C ARG A 223 -9.14 2.92 -0.41
N CYS A 224 -9.93 2.20 -1.21
CA CYS A 224 -10.82 2.82 -2.20
C CYS A 224 -11.84 3.74 -1.52
N ASN A 225 -12.43 3.30 -0.41
CA ASN A 225 -13.40 4.10 0.35
C ASN A 225 -12.77 5.37 0.94
N MET A 226 -11.55 5.26 1.50
CA MET A 226 -10.81 6.43 1.98
C MET A 226 -10.59 7.44 0.85
N PHE A 227 -10.16 6.98 -0.34
CA PHE A 227 -9.93 7.85 -1.48
C PHE A 227 -11.19 8.49 -2.04
N SER A 228 -12.31 7.76 -2.12
CA SER A 228 -13.57 8.33 -2.64
C SER A 228 -14.07 9.52 -1.81
N HIS A 229 -13.79 9.54 -0.51
CA HIS A 229 -14.16 10.67 0.36
C HIS A 229 -13.12 11.79 0.33
N VAL A 230 -11.85 11.46 0.53
CA VAL A 230 -10.83 12.49 0.79
C VAL A 230 -10.35 13.18 -0.48
N LEU A 231 -10.30 12.47 -1.63
CA LEU A 231 -9.97 13.08 -2.91
C LEU A 231 -11.08 13.98 -3.45
N ALA A 232 -12.35 13.66 -3.17
CA ALA A 232 -13.49 14.46 -3.64
C ALA A 232 -13.42 15.90 -3.13
N ASN A 233 -13.06 16.09 -1.86
CA ASN A 233 -12.91 17.44 -1.29
C ASN A 233 -11.74 18.20 -1.94
N TYR A 234 -10.58 17.55 -2.10
CA TYR A 234 -9.43 18.16 -2.78
C TYR A 234 -9.77 18.57 -4.22
N GLN A 235 -10.40 17.68 -4.98
CA GLN A 235 -10.81 17.93 -6.35
C GLN A 235 -11.80 19.09 -6.44
N THR A 236 -12.80 19.14 -5.55
CA THR A 236 -13.80 20.21 -5.53
C THR A 236 -13.15 21.57 -5.27
N MET A 237 -12.25 21.65 -4.29
CA MET A 237 -11.54 22.90 -3.99
C MET A 237 -10.60 23.31 -5.12
N LEU A 238 -9.94 22.35 -5.78
CA LEU A 238 -9.08 22.61 -6.94
C LEU A 238 -9.88 23.17 -8.12
N LEU A 239 -11.04 22.60 -8.42
CA LEU A 239 -11.93 23.10 -9.47
C LEU A 239 -12.45 24.50 -9.17
N HIS A 240 -12.86 24.75 -7.93
CA HIS A 240 -13.28 26.07 -7.50
C HIS A 240 -12.16 27.12 -7.65
N TYR A 241 -10.94 26.77 -7.25
CA TYR A 241 -9.76 27.62 -7.44
C TYR A 241 -9.55 27.98 -8.93
N TRP A 242 -9.59 26.99 -9.82
CA TRP A 242 -9.41 27.22 -11.26
C TRP A 242 -10.52 28.07 -11.87
N ASP A 243 -11.79 27.79 -11.54
CA ASP A 243 -12.93 28.57 -12.06
C ASP A 243 -12.85 30.03 -11.61
N LYS A 244 -12.60 30.27 -10.31
CA LYS A 244 -12.49 31.62 -9.76
C LYS A 244 -11.33 32.41 -10.35
N THR A 245 -10.16 31.77 -10.47
CA THR A 245 -8.96 32.39 -11.03
C THR A 245 -9.15 32.70 -12.51
N SER A 246 -9.68 31.75 -13.28
CA SER A 246 -9.97 31.93 -14.71
C SER A 246 -10.94 33.09 -14.97
N ARG A 247 -12.06 33.15 -14.24
CA ARG A 247 -13.03 34.26 -14.35
C ARG A 247 -12.39 35.60 -14.04
N THR A 248 -11.59 35.66 -12.97
CA THR A 248 -10.92 36.88 -12.54
C THR A 248 -9.90 37.36 -13.58
N MET A 249 -9.06 36.46 -14.08
CA MET A 249 -8.07 36.78 -15.11
C MET A 249 -8.71 37.16 -16.44
N THR A 250 -9.79 36.49 -16.84
CA THR A 250 -10.55 36.82 -18.06
C THR A 250 -11.17 38.22 -17.96
N ALA A 251 -11.79 38.55 -16.83
CA ALA A 251 -12.35 39.89 -16.61
C ALA A 251 -11.28 40.99 -16.67
N VAL A 252 -10.08 40.72 -16.15
CA VAL A 252 -8.94 41.64 -16.29
C VAL A 252 -8.54 41.77 -17.76
N ALA A 253 -8.35 40.66 -18.47
CA ALA A 253 -7.96 40.68 -19.89
C ALA A 253 -8.97 41.47 -20.76
N ASP A 254 -10.26 41.23 -20.58
CA ASP A 254 -11.32 41.92 -21.31
C ASP A 254 -11.36 43.43 -21.02
N SER A 255 -11.08 43.83 -19.78
CA SER A 255 -11.03 45.25 -19.37
C SER A 255 -9.93 46.05 -20.10
N PHE A 256 -8.88 45.38 -20.58
CA PHE A 256 -7.75 46.00 -21.28
C PHE A 256 -7.70 45.67 -22.77
N LYS A 257 -8.71 44.98 -23.30
CA LYS A 257 -8.84 44.70 -24.73
C LYS A 257 -8.85 46.00 -25.55
N GLY A 258 -8.20 45.98 -26.71
CA GLY A 258 -8.14 47.12 -27.63
C GLY A 258 -7.25 48.28 -27.19
N TYR A 259 -6.38 48.10 -26.19
CA TYR A 259 -5.34 49.09 -25.90
C TYR A 259 -4.28 49.12 -27.01
N GLN A 260 -4.17 50.25 -27.72
CA GLN A 260 -3.07 50.54 -28.65
C GLN A 260 -2.17 51.64 -28.05
N TYR A 261 -0.86 51.38 -28.04
CA TYR A 261 0.16 52.33 -27.60
C TYR A 261 0.65 53.13 -28.82
N TYR A 262 -0.10 54.15 -29.23
CA TYR A 262 0.41 55.16 -30.15
C TYR A 262 0.26 56.54 -29.52
N GLU A 263 1.35 57.03 -28.91
CA GLU A 263 1.51 58.46 -28.66
C GLU A 263 2.00 59.10 -29.97
N PHE A 264 1.08 59.72 -30.72
CA PHE A 264 1.48 60.63 -31.79
C PHE A 264 2.00 61.92 -31.15
N ASN A 265 3.32 62.04 -30.98
CA ASN A 265 3.94 63.32 -30.69
C ASN A 265 4.05 64.10 -32.00
N MET A 266 3.15 65.05 -32.21
CA MET A 266 3.32 66.07 -33.24
C MET A 266 4.50 66.94 -32.84
N LEU A 267 5.62 66.82 -33.57
CA LEU A 267 6.74 67.75 -33.47
C LEU A 267 6.22 69.14 -33.88
N ARG A 268 6.35 70.12 -32.97
CA ARG A 268 6.11 71.55 -33.27
C ARG A 268 7.35 72.16 -33.89
#